data_AF-A0A8C3MZJ3-F1
#
_entry.id   AF-A0A8C3MZJ3-F1
#
_cell.length_a   1.000
_cell.length_b   1.000
_cell.length_c   1.000
_cell.angle_alpha   90.00
_cell.angle_beta   90.00
_cell.angle_gamma   90.00
#
_symmetry.space_group_name_H-M   'P 1'
#
loop_
_entity.id
_entity.type
_entity.pdbx_description
1 polymer ?
#
loop_
_entity_poly.entity_id
_entity_poly.type
_entity_poly.pdbx_seq_one_letter_code
_entity_poly.pdbx_strand_id
1 'polypeptide(L)'
;MAAPPARIPRSPCARGNKSQDSGIAEMEELPVPHNIKISNITCDSFKISWDMDSKSKDRITHYFIDLNKKENKNSNKFKHKDVPTKLVAKAVPLPMTVRGHWFLSPRTEYTVAVQTASKQVDGDYVVSEWSEIIEFCTADYSKVHLTQLLEKAEVIAGRMLKLSVFYRNQHKEYFDYIREHHGNAMQPSVKDNSGSHGSPISGKLEGIFFSCNTEFNTGKPPQDSPYGRYRYEIAAEKLFNPNTNLYFGDFYCMYTAYHYVILVIAPVGSPGDEFCKQRLPQLNIKDNKFLTCDEEDGVMVYHHAQDVILEVIYTDPVDLSLGTVAEITGHQLMSLSTANAKKDPSCKTCNISVGR
;
A
#
# COMPACT_ATOMS: atom_id res chain seq x y z
N MET A 1 21.69 -94.10 -58.89
CA MET A 1 23.03 -93.73 -58.37
C MET A 1 22.82 -92.65 -57.32
N ALA A 2 22.58 -92.95 -56.04
CA ALA A 2 23.49 -93.45 -54.98
C ALA A 2 24.69 -92.49 -54.78
N ALA A 3 24.61 -91.48 -53.87
CA ALA A 3 25.01 -91.44 -52.43
C ALA A 3 26.55 -91.34 -52.22
N PRO A 4 27.17 -90.97 -51.05
CA PRO A 4 26.74 -90.43 -49.73
C PRO A 4 27.73 -89.29 -49.23
N PRO A 5 28.05 -89.00 -47.93
CA PRO A 5 27.49 -89.44 -46.64
C PRO A 5 27.21 -88.35 -45.57
N ALA A 6 26.49 -88.81 -44.55
CA ALA A 6 26.22 -88.17 -43.27
C ALA A 6 27.45 -87.95 -42.37
N ARG A 7 27.35 -87.01 -41.42
CA ARG A 7 27.89 -87.11 -40.05
C ARG A 7 27.24 -86.08 -39.09
N ILE A 8 26.57 -86.61 -38.08
CA ILE A 8 26.19 -86.03 -36.76
C ILE A 8 27.14 -86.72 -35.72
N PRO A 9 27.44 -86.28 -34.46
CA PRO A 9 26.83 -85.32 -33.50
C PRO A 9 27.87 -84.32 -32.86
N ARG A 10 27.60 -83.39 -31.92
CA ARG A 10 26.97 -83.39 -30.57
C ARG A 10 26.66 -81.93 -30.17
N SER A 11 25.42 -81.53 -29.82
CA SER A 11 24.73 -81.51 -28.49
C SER A 11 25.10 -80.34 -27.54
N PRO A 12 24.23 -79.91 -26.60
CA PRO A 12 23.50 -78.64 -26.71
C PRO A 12 23.67 -77.70 -25.50
N CYS A 13 23.31 -76.41 -25.64
CA CYS A 13 22.97 -75.58 -24.48
C CYS A 13 21.61 -74.92 -24.69
N ALA A 14 20.79 -75.09 -23.67
CA ALA A 14 19.36 -74.80 -23.61
C ALA A 14 19.07 -73.47 -22.92
N ARG A 15 17.77 -73.14 -22.94
CA ARG A 15 17.02 -72.14 -22.16
C ARG A 15 17.04 -70.75 -22.81
N GLY A 16 15.95 -70.18 -23.30
CA GLY A 16 14.54 -70.42 -22.98
C GLY A 16 14.14 -69.67 -21.72
N ASN A 17 13.83 -68.37 -21.85
CA ASN A 17 12.70 -67.72 -21.19
C ASN A 17 12.49 -66.32 -21.78
N LYS A 18 11.42 -66.16 -22.57
CA LYS A 18 10.84 -64.87 -22.93
C LYS A 18 9.86 -64.50 -21.82
N SER A 19 10.29 -63.71 -20.84
CA SER A 19 9.38 -62.91 -20.03
C SER A 19 9.17 -61.58 -20.72
N GLN A 20 7.92 -61.27 -21.00
CA GLN A 20 7.46 -59.95 -21.42
C GLN A 20 7.79 -58.96 -20.32
N ASP A 21 8.72 -58.05 -20.59
CA ASP A 21 8.95 -56.87 -19.78
C ASP A 21 8.07 -55.75 -20.35
N SER A 22 6.80 -55.75 -19.96
CA SER A 22 5.92 -54.60 -20.16
C SER A 22 6.31 -53.55 -19.12
N GLY A 23 7.41 -52.85 -19.39
CA GLY A 23 7.80 -51.64 -18.69
C GLY A 23 6.78 -50.54 -18.97
N ILE A 24 5.66 -50.58 -18.26
CA ILE A 24 4.90 -49.37 -17.95
C ILE A 24 5.86 -48.62 -17.03
N ALA A 25 6.63 -47.69 -17.59
CA ALA A 25 7.28 -46.68 -16.79
C ALA A 25 6.14 -46.01 -16.01
N GLU A 26 6.05 -46.30 -14.70
CA GLU A 26 5.24 -45.51 -13.79
C GLU A 26 5.59 -44.07 -14.10
N MET A 27 4.61 -43.33 -14.61
CA MET A 27 4.76 -41.93 -14.95
C MET A 27 4.85 -41.21 -13.60
N GLU A 28 6.05 -41.26 -13.01
CA GLU A 28 6.31 -40.89 -11.63
C GLU A 28 5.78 -39.48 -11.42
N GLU A 29 4.77 -39.34 -10.56
CA GLU A 29 3.99 -38.12 -10.42
C GLU A 29 4.88 -36.95 -10.01
N LEU A 30 4.53 -35.74 -10.48
CA LEU A 30 5.28 -34.54 -10.07
C LEU A 30 5.06 -34.28 -8.57
N PRO A 31 6.11 -33.84 -7.84
CA PRO A 31 6.01 -33.65 -6.41
C PRO A 31 5.02 -32.53 -6.09
N VAL A 32 4.12 -32.81 -5.15
CA VAL A 32 3.17 -31.83 -4.63
C VAL A 32 3.91 -30.92 -3.64
N PRO A 33 3.89 -29.58 -3.85
CA PRO A 33 4.41 -28.63 -2.87
C PRO A 33 3.69 -28.78 -1.53
N HIS A 34 4.44 -28.78 -0.44
CA HIS A 34 3.89 -28.82 0.92
C HIS A 34 4.76 -27.99 1.87
N ASN A 35 4.24 -27.68 3.05
CA ASN A 35 4.87 -26.76 4.00
C ASN A 35 5.15 -25.39 3.36
N ILE A 36 4.14 -24.86 2.65
CA ILE A 36 4.25 -23.55 2.00
C ILE A 36 4.54 -22.47 3.06
N LYS A 37 5.58 -21.67 2.84
CA LYS A 37 6.03 -20.58 3.70
C LYS A 37 6.01 -19.27 2.94
N ILE A 38 5.33 -18.28 3.50
CA ILE A 38 5.34 -16.89 3.03
C ILE A 38 6.18 -16.05 3.96
N SER A 39 7.10 -15.26 3.42
CA SER A 39 7.97 -14.37 4.19
C SER A 39 8.21 -13.04 3.47
N ASN A 40 8.84 -12.08 4.15
CA ASN A 40 9.25 -10.79 3.57
C ASN A 40 8.12 -10.06 2.84
N ILE A 41 6.91 -10.08 3.42
CA ILE A 41 5.74 -9.48 2.81
C ILE A 41 5.89 -7.95 2.81
N THR A 42 5.75 -7.35 1.64
CA THR A 42 5.61 -5.90 1.44
C THR A 42 4.19 -5.58 0.97
N CYS A 43 3.92 -4.32 0.65
CA CYS A 43 2.63 -3.93 0.07
C CYS A 43 2.43 -4.41 -1.38
N ASP A 44 3.50 -4.77 -2.08
CA ASP A 44 3.53 -5.09 -3.52
C ASP A 44 4.29 -6.39 -3.85
N SER A 45 4.79 -7.11 -2.85
CA SER A 45 5.57 -8.34 -3.02
C SER A 45 5.54 -9.25 -1.80
N PHE A 46 5.91 -10.50 -2.00
CA PHE A 46 6.21 -11.46 -0.94
C PHE A 46 7.24 -12.48 -1.44
N LYS A 47 7.89 -13.19 -0.51
CA LYS A 47 8.68 -14.38 -0.81
C LYS A 47 7.88 -15.63 -0.48
N ILE A 48 7.98 -16.64 -1.34
CA ILE A 48 7.33 -17.93 -1.18
C ILE A 48 8.37 -19.06 -1.32
N SER A 49 8.29 -20.03 -0.41
CA SER A 49 9.04 -21.29 -0.47
C SER A 49 8.17 -22.45 0.00
N TRP A 50 8.63 -23.66 -0.26
CA TRP A 50 7.98 -24.89 0.16
C TRP A 50 9.01 -26.03 0.13
N ASP A 51 8.65 -27.14 0.76
CA ASP A 51 9.45 -28.34 0.77
C ASP A 51 9.11 -29.19 -0.47
N MET A 52 10.14 -29.80 -1.06
CA MET A 52 9.99 -30.74 -2.19
C MET A 52 11.06 -31.84 -2.10
N ASP A 53 10.67 -33.07 -2.46
CA ASP A 53 11.62 -34.16 -2.64
C ASP A 53 12.68 -33.80 -3.70
N SER A 54 13.94 -34.08 -3.39
CA SER A 54 15.08 -33.73 -4.22
C SER A 54 15.14 -34.55 -5.52
N LYS A 55 14.59 -35.77 -5.52
CA LYS A 55 14.67 -36.71 -6.65
C LYS A 55 13.97 -36.21 -7.92
N SER A 56 12.97 -35.36 -7.77
CA SER A 56 12.11 -34.88 -8.86
C SER A 56 12.35 -33.42 -9.24
N LYS A 57 13.31 -32.72 -8.61
CA LYS A 57 13.58 -31.29 -8.87
C LYS A 57 13.99 -31.01 -10.31
N ASP A 58 14.75 -31.92 -10.91
CA ASP A 58 15.27 -31.75 -12.28
C ASP A 58 14.16 -31.84 -13.35
N ARG A 59 13.00 -32.41 -12.99
CA ARG A 59 11.83 -32.54 -13.87
C ARG A 59 10.92 -31.30 -13.83
N ILE A 60 11.05 -30.47 -12.79
CA ILE A 60 10.18 -29.31 -12.64
C ILE A 60 10.75 -28.16 -13.47
N THR A 61 9.98 -27.71 -14.44
CA THR A 61 10.39 -26.57 -15.29
C THR A 61 9.66 -25.29 -14.93
N HIS A 62 8.49 -25.39 -14.30
CA HIS A 62 7.64 -24.25 -13.96
C HIS A 62 6.91 -24.46 -12.63
N TYR A 63 6.49 -23.35 -12.03
CA TYR A 63 5.57 -23.28 -10.90
C TYR A 63 4.32 -22.52 -11.33
N PHE A 64 3.16 -23.08 -10.98
CA PHE A 64 1.87 -22.44 -11.15
C PHE A 64 1.45 -21.94 -9.76
N ILE A 65 1.19 -20.65 -9.64
CA ILE A 65 0.83 -20.02 -8.38
C ILE A 65 -0.57 -19.44 -8.56
N ASP A 66 -1.52 -19.97 -7.81
CA ASP A 66 -2.88 -19.43 -7.77
C ASP A 66 -2.96 -18.40 -6.64
N LEU A 67 -3.04 -17.12 -7.02
CA LEU A 67 -3.12 -16.00 -6.09
C LEU A 67 -4.50 -15.35 -6.23
N ASN A 68 -5.27 -15.40 -5.14
CA ASN A 68 -6.62 -14.86 -5.09
C ASN A 68 -6.76 -13.84 -3.95
N LYS A 69 -7.43 -12.72 -4.24
CA LYS A 69 -7.81 -11.76 -3.22
C LYS A 69 -8.97 -12.34 -2.40
N LYS A 70 -8.85 -12.34 -1.08
CA LYS A 70 -9.93 -12.78 -0.20
C LYS A 70 -11.02 -11.71 -0.20
N GLU A 71 -12.20 -12.02 -0.74
CA GLU A 71 -13.28 -11.06 -0.79
C GLU A 71 -13.83 -10.75 0.61
N ASN A 72 -13.82 -9.48 0.98
CA ASN A 72 -14.55 -9.00 2.15
C ASN A 72 -16.03 -8.83 1.76
N LYS A 73 -16.95 -9.45 2.53
CA LYS A 73 -18.41 -9.44 2.31
C LYS A 73 -19.07 -8.04 2.18
N ASN A 74 -18.32 -6.94 2.36
CA ASN A 74 -18.82 -5.57 2.40
C ASN A 74 -18.37 -4.64 1.24
N SER A 75 -17.70 -5.12 0.19
CA SER A 75 -17.36 -4.26 -0.95
C SER A 75 -18.12 -4.61 -2.22
N ASN A 76 -19.23 -3.90 -2.45
CA ASN A 76 -19.96 -3.92 -3.71
C ASN A 76 -19.15 -3.26 -4.85
N LYS A 77 -18.97 -4.04 -5.93
CA LYS A 77 -18.80 -3.67 -7.35
C LYS A 77 -17.63 -2.75 -7.74
N PHE A 78 -16.60 -3.37 -8.34
CA PHE A 78 -16.15 -2.96 -9.67
C PHE A 78 -15.83 -4.21 -10.51
N LYS A 79 -16.48 -4.32 -11.67
CA LYS A 79 -16.28 -5.39 -12.66
C LYS A 79 -15.11 -5.01 -13.56
N HIS A 80 -13.92 -5.49 -13.24
CA HIS A 80 -13.05 -6.02 -14.29
C HIS A 80 -12.89 -7.49 -13.96
N LYS A 81 -13.28 -8.34 -14.93
CA LYS A 81 -13.32 -9.81 -14.92
C LYS A 81 -12.49 -10.43 -13.80
N ASP A 82 -13.11 -11.34 -13.06
CA ASP A 82 -12.45 -12.29 -12.17
C ASP A 82 -11.19 -12.85 -12.85
N VAL A 83 -10.03 -12.28 -12.53
CA VAL A 83 -8.75 -12.89 -12.87
C VAL A 83 -8.22 -13.46 -11.56
N PRO A 84 -8.57 -14.71 -11.21
CA PRO A 84 -7.65 -15.55 -10.44
C PRO A 84 -6.29 -15.39 -11.11
N THR A 85 -5.35 -14.74 -10.43
CA THR A 85 -4.07 -14.45 -11.07
C THR A 85 -3.25 -15.73 -10.97
N LYS A 86 -3.52 -16.66 -11.88
CA LYS A 86 -2.67 -17.82 -12.09
C LYS A 86 -1.38 -17.33 -12.71
N LEU A 87 -0.36 -17.21 -11.87
CA LEU A 87 0.98 -16.83 -12.27
C LEU A 87 1.72 -18.10 -12.71
N VAL A 88 2.26 -18.08 -13.92
CA VAL A 88 3.15 -19.13 -14.42
C VAL A 88 4.57 -18.60 -14.35
N ALA A 89 5.39 -19.20 -13.48
CA ALA A 89 6.79 -18.83 -13.31
C ALA A 89 7.68 -19.98 -13.77
N LYS A 90 8.80 -19.65 -14.44
CA LYS A 90 9.86 -20.63 -14.66
C LYS A 90 10.41 -21.08 -13.31
N ALA A 91 10.70 -22.37 -13.16
CA ALA A 91 11.26 -22.92 -11.94
C ALA A 91 12.60 -22.23 -11.64
N VAL A 92 12.68 -21.68 -10.44
CA VAL A 92 13.85 -21.00 -9.89
C VAL A 92 14.13 -21.52 -8.47
N PRO A 93 15.33 -21.29 -7.93
CA PRO A 93 15.61 -21.61 -6.54
C PRO A 93 14.63 -20.91 -5.58
N LEU A 94 14.17 -21.66 -4.57
CA LEU A 94 13.31 -21.14 -3.50
C LEU A 94 14.18 -20.60 -2.34
N PRO A 95 13.72 -19.57 -1.60
CA PRO A 95 12.47 -18.83 -1.78
C PRO A 95 12.49 -17.91 -3.00
N MET A 96 11.40 -17.91 -3.76
CA MET A 96 11.22 -17.02 -4.90
C MET A 96 10.40 -15.79 -4.51
N THR A 97 10.70 -14.65 -5.16
CA THR A 97 9.94 -13.41 -4.95
C THR A 97 8.79 -13.32 -5.94
N VAL A 98 7.57 -13.16 -5.44
CA VAL A 98 6.40 -12.79 -6.22
C VAL A 98 6.17 -11.30 -6.01
N ARG A 99 6.26 -10.51 -7.08
CA ARG A 99 6.13 -9.05 -7.04
C ARG A 99 5.25 -8.55 -8.17
N GLY A 100 4.34 -7.63 -7.87
CA GLY A 100 3.56 -6.97 -8.90
C GLY A 100 2.35 -6.24 -8.34
N HIS A 101 2.37 -4.92 -8.45
CA HIS A 101 1.22 -4.06 -8.10
C HIS A 101 -0.04 -4.32 -8.96
N TRP A 102 0.08 -5.02 -10.10
CA TRP A 102 -1.06 -5.39 -10.95
C TRP A 102 -2.00 -6.40 -10.28
N PHE A 103 -1.49 -7.20 -9.35
CA PHE A 103 -2.24 -8.25 -8.66
C PHE A 103 -2.11 -8.20 -7.13
N LEU A 104 -1.12 -7.46 -6.59
CA LEU A 104 -0.99 -7.15 -5.17
C LEU A 104 -1.39 -5.69 -4.88
N SER A 105 -2.31 -5.54 -3.93
CA SER A 105 -2.68 -4.26 -3.32
C SER A 105 -2.18 -4.21 -1.89
N PRO A 106 -1.78 -3.04 -1.36
CA PRO A 106 -1.45 -2.89 0.06
C PRO A 106 -2.61 -3.30 0.97
N ARG A 107 -2.32 -3.72 2.21
CA ARG A 107 -3.32 -4.06 3.26
C ARG A 107 -4.45 -4.99 2.78
N THR A 108 -4.14 -5.89 1.87
CA THR A 108 -5.13 -6.77 1.26
C THR A 108 -4.83 -8.21 1.65
N GLU A 109 -5.87 -8.92 2.07
CA GLU A 109 -5.82 -10.35 2.36
C GLU A 109 -5.84 -11.15 1.05
N TYR A 110 -4.94 -12.12 0.97
CA TYR A 110 -4.78 -13.02 -0.17
C TYR A 110 -4.72 -14.47 0.31
N THR A 111 -5.16 -15.37 -0.57
CA THR A 111 -4.92 -16.80 -0.49
C THR A 111 -3.95 -17.20 -1.60
N VAL A 112 -3.02 -18.11 -1.31
CA VAL A 112 -2.08 -18.65 -2.29
C VAL A 112 -2.02 -20.18 -2.22
N ALA A 113 -1.99 -20.81 -3.40
CA ALA A 113 -1.68 -22.23 -3.57
C ALA A 113 -0.68 -22.40 -4.71
N VAL A 114 0.12 -23.47 -4.66
CA VAL A 114 1.19 -23.73 -5.63
C VAL A 114 1.06 -25.14 -6.19
N GLN A 115 1.40 -25.28 -7.47
CA GLN A 115 1.48 -26.54 -8.19
C GLN A 115 2.79 -26.60 -8.97
N THR A 116 3.46 -27.76 -8.99
CA THR A 116 4.65 -27.94 -9.82
C THR A 116 4.23 -28.35 -11.23
N ALA A 117 5.02 -27.93 -12.24
CA ALA A 117 4.72 -28.23 -13.62
C ALA A 117 5.98 -28.58 -14.42
N SER A 118 5.83 -29.55 -15.33
CA SER A 118 6.82 -29.93 -16.32
C SER A 118 6.28 -29.66 -17.72
N LYS A 119 6.80 -28.61 -18.34
CA LYS A 119 6.60 -28.30 -19.76
C LYS A 119 7.13 -29.43 -20.65
N GLN A 120 6.26 -29.95 -21.49
CA GLN A 120 6.51 -31.02 -22.45
C GLN A 120 7.02 -30.46 -23.79
N VAL A 121 7.46 -31.35 -24.68
CA VAL A 121 8.04 -30.99 -26.00
C VAL A 121 7.00 -30.37 -26.95
N ASP A 122 5.73 -30.77 -26.82
CA ASP A 122 4.59 -30.21 -27.54
C ASP A 122 4.16 -28.82 -27.02
N GLY A 123 4.72 -28.40 -25.88
CA GLY A 123 4.43 -27.12 -25.24
C GLY A 123 3.41 -27.18 -24.12
N ASP A 124 2.73 -28.31 -23.92
CA ASP A 124 1.77 -28.51 -22.83
C ASP A 124 2.47 -28.74 -21.50
N TYR A 125 1.69 -28.69 -20.41
CA TYR A 125 2.20 -28.92 -19.05
C TYR A 125 1.59 -30.18 -18.46
N VAL A 126 2.46 -31.03 -17.91
CA VAL A 126 2.07 -32.00 -16.88
C VAL A 126 2.19 -31.31 -15.53
N VAL A 127 1.20 -31.45 -14.66
CA VAL A 127 1.13 -30.74 -13.38
C VAL A 127 0.95 -31.71 -12.21
N SER A 128 1.43 -31.35 -11.01
CA SER A 128 1.15 -32.06 -9.75
C SER A 128 -0.28 -31.81 -9.26
N GLU A 129 -0.69 -32.33 -8.10
CA GLU A 129 -1.81 -31.74 -7.35
C GLU A 129 -1.45 -30.35 -6.79
N TRP A 130 -2.46 -29.57 -6.39
CA TRP A 130 -2.27 -28.30 -5.69
C TRP A 130 -1.82 -28.53 -4.24
N SER A 131 -1.01 -27.60 -3.72
CA SER A 131 -0.65 -27.54 -2.30
C SER A 131 -1.82 -27.20 -1.40
N GLU A 132 -1.58 -27.20 -0.08
CA GLU A 132 -2.43 -26.49 0.86
C GLU A 132 -2.57 -24.99 0.49
N ILE A 133 -3.71 -24.41 0.85
CA ILE A 133 -3.96 -22.98 0.68
C ILE A 133 -3.42 -22.24 1.90
N ILE A 134 -2.55 -21.25 1.66
CA ILE A 134 -2.04 -20.35 2.71
C ILE A 134 -2.65 -18.97 2.58
N GLU A 135 -3.02 -18.38 3.71
CA GLU A 135 -3.49 -17.00 3.79
C GLU A 135 -2.37 -16.06 4.21
N PHE A 136 -2.33 -14.86 3.64
CA PHE A 136 -1.44 -13.79 4.08
C PHE A 136 -2.04 -12.42 3.80
N CYS A 137 -1.52 -11.38 4.46
CA CYS A 137 -1.94 -10.00 4.24
C CYS A 137 -0.73 -9.15 3.83
N THR A 138 -0.88 -8.38 2.77
CA THR A 138 0.16 -7.44 2.31
C THR A 138 0.33 -6.28 3.29
N ALA A 139 1.54 -5.71 3.33
CA ALA A 139 1.88 -4.66 4.28
C ALA A 139 1.37 -3.27 3.85
N ASP A 140 1.61 -2.28 4.72
CA ASP A 140 1.51 -0.86 4.42
C ASP A 140 2.60 -0.44 3.42
N TYR A 141 2.45 0.77 2.86
CA TYR A 141 3.54 1.45 2.19
C TYR A 141 4.73 1.60 3.14
N SER A 142 5.88 1.14 2.67
CA SER A 142 7.16 1.41 3.32
C SER A 142 7.62 2.85 3.04
N LYS A 143 8.65 3.31 3.75
CA LYS A 143 9.27 4.62 3.49
C LYS A 143 9.66 4.82 2.03
N VAL A 144 10.10 3.77 1.33
CA VAL A 144 10.43 3.85 -0.11
C VAL A 144 9.22 4.28 -0.95
N HIS A 145 8.05 3.70 -0.68
CA HIS A 145 6.82 4.04 -1.40
C HIS A 145 6.34 5.46 -1.05
N LEU A 146 6.48 5.86 0.22
CA LEU A 146 6.18 7.23 0.64
C LEU A 146 7.15 8.25 0.03
N THR A 147 8.43 7.93 -0.11
CA THR A 147 9.40 8.78 -0.81
C THR A 147 9.04 8.93 -2.29
N GLN A 148 8.60 7.87 -2.97
CA GLN A 148 8.10 7.98 -4.34
C GLN A 148 6.86 8.89 -4.44
N LEU A 149 5.94 8.81 -3.48
CA LEU A 149 4.79 9.71 -3.42
C LEU A 149 5.21 11.16 -3.15
N LEU A 150 6.18 11.37 -2.25
CA LEU A 150 6.77 12.66 -1.93
C LEU A 150 7.40 13.29 -3.17
N GLU A 151 8.27 12.57 -3.87
CA GLU A 151 8.90 13.03 -5.12
C GLU A 151 7.86 13.44 -6.16
N LYS A 152 6.79 12.63 -6.32
CA LYS A 152 5.69 12.96 -7.24
C LYS A 152 4.91 14.21 -6.80
N ALA A 153 4.71 14.42 -5.51
CA ALA A 153 4.07 15.61 -4.98
C ALA A 153 4.95 16.86 -5.20
N GLU A 154 6.27 16.74 -5.01
CA GLU A 154 7.25 17.80 -5.23
C GLU A 154 7.38 18.26 -6.70
N VAL A 155 6.98 17.41 -7.65
CA VAL A 155 6.94 17.78 -9.08
C VAL A 155 5.84 18.80 -9.37
N ILE A 156 4.72 18.75 -8.64
CA ILE A 156 3.58 19.64 -8.87
C ILE A 156 3.45 20.77 -7.84
N ALA A 157 4.17 20.68 -6.72
CA ALA A 157 4.20 21.70 -5.68
C ALA A 157 5.45 22.59 -5.76
N GLY A 158 5.37 23.78 -5.17
CA GLY A 158 6.52 24.65 -4.95
C GLY A 158 6.21 26.14 -4.94
N ARG A 159 5.02 26.57 -5.40
CA ARG A 159 4.59 27.96 -5.20
C ARG A 159 4.13 28.14 -3.77
N MET A 160 4.92 28.89 -3.00
CA MET A 160 4.72 29.09 -1.57
C MET A 160 3.98 30.41 -1.30
N LEU A 161 2.91 30.36 -0.51
CA LEU A 161 2.17 31.52 -0.01
C LEU A 161 2.31 31.63 1.50
N LYS A 162 2.33 32.86 2.02
CA LYS A 162 2.36 33.10 3.47
C LYS A 162 1.07 32.62 4.12
N LEU A 163 1.17 32.02 5.30
CA LEU A 163 0.04 31.80 6.21
C LEU A 163 0.32 32.42 7.57
N SER A 164 -0.75 32.62 8.34
CA SER A 164 -0.68 33.06 9.74
C SER A 164 -1.40 32.11 10.70
N VAL A 165 -2.32 31.28 10.20
CA VAL A 165 -3.16 30.40 11.03
C VAL A 165 -3.33 29.01 10.40
N PHE A 166 -3.47 28.01 11.25
CA PHE A 166 -4.15 26.76 10.90
C PHE A 166 -5.63 26.90 11.25
N TYR A 167 -6.48 26.22 10.50
CA TYR A 167 -7.92 26.27 10.76
C TYR A 167 -8.61 24.92 10.58
N ARG A 168 -9.66 24.69 11.37
CA ARG A 168 -10.52 23.52 11.29
C ARG A 168 -11.97 23.98 11.21
N ASN A 169 -12.63 23.61 10.12
CA ASN A 169 -14.06 23.86 9.96
C ASN A 169 -14.86 22.64 10.43
N GLN A 170 -15.90 22.86 11.22
CA GLN A 170 -16.79 21.84 11.76
C GLN A 170 -18.19 22.41 12.02
N HIS A 171 -19.11 21.54 12.42
CA HIS A 171 -20.42 21.92 12.94
C HIS A 171 -20.32 22.58 14.33
N LYS A 172 -21.31 23.39 14.72
CA LYS A 172 -21.30 24.08 16.02
C LYS A 172 -21.27 23.08 17.17
N GLU A 173 -22.06 22.02 17.03
CA GLU A 173 -22.28 20.96 18.00
C GLU A 173 -20.96 20.24 18.34
N TYR A 174 -20.03 20.14 17.38
CA TYR A 174 -18.70 19.57 17.63
C TYR A 174 -17.92 20.41 18.64
N PHE A 175 -17.87 21.73 18.47
CA PHE A 175 -17.14 22.61 19.38
C PHE A 175 -17.82 22.73 20.75
N ASP A 176 -19.16 22.74 20.78
CA ASP A 176 -19.90 22.73 22.04
C ASP A 176 -19.64 21.43 22.83
N TYR A 177 -19.67 20.28 22.15
CA TYR A 177 -19.35 18.99 22.73
C TYR A 177 -17.94 18.97 23.35
N ILE A 178 -16.93 19.51 22.66
CA ILE A 178 -15.56 19.61 23.20
C ILE A 178 -15.48 20.46 24.47
N ARG A 179 -16.19 21.59 24.51
CA ARG A 179 -16.23 22.46 25.69
C ARG A 179 -16.84 21.75 26.89
N GLU A 180 -17.95 21.06 26.66
CA GLU A 180 -18.72 20.39 27.72
C GLU A 180 -18.05 19.10 28.21
N HIS A 181 -17.50 18.28 27.31
CA HIS A 181 -17.10 16.90 27.62
C HIS A 181 -15.59 16.68 27.65
N HIS A 182 -14.80 17.59 27.07
CA HIS A 182 -13.34 17.44 26.94
C HIS A 182 -12.56 18.62 27.55
N GLY A 183 -13.17 19.36 28.47
CA GLY A 183 -12.49 20.43 29.20
C GLY A 183 -11.88 21.48 28.26
N ASN A 184 -12.58 21.81 27.17
CA ASN A 184 -12.14 22.75 26.13
C ASN A 184 -10.97 22.27 25.24
N ALA A 185 -10.50 21.03 25.38
CA ALA A 185 -9.41 20.48 24.58
C ALA A 185 -9.93 19.55 23.47
N MET A 186 -9.67 19.92 22.21
CA MET A 186 -9.87 19.03 21.08
C MET A 186 -8.96 17.81 21.23
N GLN A 187 -9.53 16.61 21.17
CA GLN A 187 -8.78 15.36 21.29
C GLN A 187 -8.38 14.84 19.91
N PRO A 188 -7.18 14.25 19.77
CA PRO A 188 -6.80 13.46 18.60
C PRO A 188 -7.82 12.37 18.29
N SER A 189 -8.02 12.10 17.00
CA SER A 189 -8.89 11.03 16.52
C SER A 189 -8.20 10.24 15.43
N VAL A 190 -8.52 8.95 15.33
CA VAL A 190 -7.90 8.05 14.35
C VAL A 190 -8.16 8.57 12.93
N LYS A 191 -7.09 8.71 12.14
CA LYS A 191 -7.15 9.07 10.72
C LYS A 191 -8.04 8.08 9.97
N ASP A 192 -8.99 8.61 9.22
CA ASP A 192 -9.89 7.82 8.39
C ASP A 192 -9.18 7.18 7.18
N ASN A 193 -9.92 6.43 6.38
CA ASN A 193 -9.36 5.70 5.23
C ASN A 193 -9.30 6.54 3.94
N SER A 194 -9.39 7.87 4.04
CA SER A 194 -9.17 8.73 2.88
C SER A 194 -7.70 8.68 2.45
N GLY A 195 -7.47 8.93 1.15
CA GLY A 195 -6.13 8.87 0.56
C GLY A 195 -5.75 7.49 0.03
N SER A 196 -4.45 7.23 0.01
CA SER A 196 -3.89 5.97 -0.46
C SER A 196 -4.23 4.84 0.52
N HIS A 197 -4.80 3.74 0.00
CA HIS A 197 -5.16 2.58 0.82
C HIS A 197 -3.96 1.99 1.60
N GLY A 198 -2.75 2.06 1.02
CA GLY A 198 -1.52 1.60 1.66
C GLY A 198 -0.91 2.57 2.68
N SER A 199 -1.47 3.76 2.87
CA SER A 199 -0.84 4.78 3.73
C SER A 199 -0.73 4.29 5.18
N PRO A 200 0.46 4.34 5.81
CA PRO A 200 0.65 3.80 7.15
C PRO A 200 -0.06 4.60 8.26
N ILE A 201 -0.53 5.81 7.97
CA ILE A 201 -1.29 6.63 8.93
C ILE A 201 -2.77 6.25 9.00
N SER A 202 -3.36 5.78 7.89
CA SER A 202 -4.81 5.52 7.81
C SER A 202 -5.22 4.41 8.78
N GLY A 203 -6.21 4.67 9.63
CA GLY A 203 -6.69 3.75 10.65
C GLY A 203 -5.71 3.50 11.81
N LYS A 204 -4.60 4.26 11.92
CA LYS A 204 -3.53 3.98 12.89
C LYS A 204 -3.00 5.22 13.61
N LEU A 205 -2.80 6.33 12.91
CA LEU A 205 -2.34 7.58 13.52
C LEU A 205 -3.54 8.35 14.08
N GLU A 206 -3.42 8.82 15.31
CA GLU A 206 -4.37 9.76 15.91
C GLU A 206 -3.89 11.19 15.72
N GLY A 207 -4.83 12.08 15.39
CA GLY A 207 -4.55 13.51 15.31
C GLY A 207 -5.79 14.35 15.09
N ILE A 208 -5.57 15.66 15.07
CA ILE A 208 -6.58 16.68 14.78
C ILE A 208 -6.29 17.22 13.38
N PHE A 209 -7.30 17.21 12.52
CA PHE A 209 -7.18 17.61 11.12
C PHE A 209 -7.40 19.11 10.98
N PHE A 210 -6.41 19.78 10.42
CA PHE A 210 -6.39 21.20 10.09
C PHE A 210 -6.16 21.39 8.59
N SER A 211 -6.56 22.56 8.12
CA SER A 211 -6.19 23.13 6.84
C SER A 211 -5.34 24.38 7.08
N CYS A 212 -4.53 24.74 6.10
CA CYS A 212 -3.72 25.96 6.15
C CYS A 212 -3.68 26.72 4.81
N ASN A 213 -4.33 26.20 3.77
CA ASN A 213 -4.38 26.88 2.48
C ASN A 213 -5.07 28.25 2.62
N THR A 214 -4.51 29.26 1.97
CA THR A 214 -5.05 30.62 1.91
C THR A 214 -5.59 30.95 0.52
N GLU A 215 -6.50 31.92 0.45
CA GLU A 215 -6.90 32.53 -0.82
C GLU A 215 -5.78 33.41 -1.36
N PHE A 216 -5.43 33.23 -2.64
CA PHE A 216 -4.32 33.93 -3.28
C PHE A 216 -4.38 35.47 -3.15
N ASN A 217 -5.59 36.05 -3.25
CA ASN A 217 -5.77 37.49 -3.25
C ASN A 217 -5.72 38.11 -1.84
N THR A 218 -6.07 37.36 -0.80
CA THR A 218 -6.25 37.89 0.56
C THR A 218 -5.20 37.38 1.55
N GLY A 219 -4.54 36.25 1.26
CA GLY A 219 -3.67 35.55 2.21
C GLY A 219 -4.41 35.02 3.44
N LYS A 220 -5.75 34.98 3.40
CA LYS A 220 -6.60 34.53 4.51
C LYS A 220 -7.21 33.15 4.22
N PRO A 221 -7.63 32.40 5.24
CA PRO A 221 -8.45 31.21 5.06
C PRO A 221 -9.67 31.47 4.16
N PRO A 222 -10.04 30.53 3.26
CA PRO A 222 -11.22 30.65 2.40
C PRO A 222 -12.50 30.92 3.19
N GLN A 223 -13.45 31.68 2.67
CA GLN A 223 -14.70 31.95 3.40
C GLN A 223 -15.73 30.82 3.31
N ASP A 224 -15.57 29.91 2.35
CA ASP A 224 -16.44 28.74 2.17
C ASP A 224 -15.87 27.50 2.85
N SER A 225 -16.74 26.53 3.19
CA SER A 225 -16.28 25.25 3.72
C SER A 225 -17.23 24.08 3.41
N PRO A 226 -16.68 22.90 3.03
CA PRO A 226 -17.47 21.67 2.94
C PRO A 226 -17.65 20.96 4.30
N TYR A 227 -16.93 21.38 5.35
CA TYR A 227 -16.88 20.64 6.63
C TYR A 227 -17.76 21.23 7.74
N GLY A 228 -18.30 22.44 7.52
CA GLY A 228 -19.17 23.13 8.47
C GLY A 228 -18.93 24.63 8.48
N ARG A 229 -19.88 25.37 9.06
CA ARG A 229 -19.84 26.85 9.11
C ARG A 229 -19.01 27.41 10.25
N TYR A 230 -18.68 26.61 11.26
CA TYR A 230 -17.89 27.09 12.39
C TYR A 230 -16.42 26.75 12.17
N ARG A 231 -15.57 27.75 12.29
CA ARG A 231 -14.14 27.63 12.11
C ARG A 231 -13.44 27.89 13.42
N TYR A 232 -12.60 26.95 13.81
CA TYR A 232 -11.53 27.21 14.75
C TYR A 232 -10.29 27.69 14.00
N GLU A 233 -9.75 28.86 14.36
CA GLU A 233 -8.48 29.39 13.86
C GLU A 233 -7.47 29.47 15.00
N ILE A 234 -6.25 28.99 14.78
CA ILE A 234 -5.13 29.02 15.73
C ILE A 234 -3.88 29.54 15.04
N ALA A 235 -3.12 30.40 15.71
CA ALA A 235 -1.88 30.94 15.18
C ALA A 235 -0.89 29.82 14.79
N ALA A 236 -0.24 29.96 13.63
CA ALA A 236 0.64 28.94 13.08
C ALA A 236 1.73 28.48 14.06
N GLU A 237 2.32 29.43 14.78
CA GLU A 237 3.36 29.20 15.79
C GLU A 237 2.98 28.24 16.92
N LYS A 238 1.69 28.12 17.24
CA LYS A 238 1.24 27.24 18.33
C LYS A 238 1.31 25.77 17.94
N LEU A 239 1.12 25.47 16.66
CA LEU A 239 1.15 24.10 16.15
C LEU A 239 2.47 23.77 15.45
N PHE A 240 3.07 24.72 14.74
CA PHE A 240 4.24 24.51 13.91
C PHE A 240 5.38 25.45 14.31
N ASN A 241 6.43 24.88 14.90
CA ASN A 241 7.57 25.62 15.44
C ASN A 241 8.81 24.69 15.57
N PRO A 242 9.99 25.20 15.96
CA PRO A 242 11.20 24.38 16.09
C PRO A 242 11.12 23.19 17.08
N ASN A 243 10.12 23.15 17.97
CA ASN A 243 9.88 22.02 18.88
C ASN A 243 8.91 20.99 18.30
N THR A 244 8.65 21.03 16.99
CA THR A 244 7.81 20.09 16.26
C THR A 244 8.53 19.53 15.05
N ASN A 245 8.24 18.28 14.71
CA ASN A 245 8.68 17.65 13.49
C ASN A 245 7.58 17.68 12.45
N LEU A 246 7.97 17.78 11.18
CA LEU A 246 7.08 17.71 10.02
C LEU A 246 7.34 16.42 9.24
N TYR A 247 6.29 15.67 8.93
CA TYR A 247 6.37 14.42 8.19
C TYR A 247 5.45 14.43 6.98
N PHE A 248 5.88 13.80 5.89
CA PHE A 248 5.04 13.52 4.74
C PHE A 248 4.23 12.24 4.98
N GLY A 249 2.90 12.37 4.97
CA GLY A 249 1.97 11.27 5.25
C GLY A 249 1.42 10.57 4.01
N ASP A 250 1.01 11.33 2.99
CA ASP A 250 0.42 10.78 1.77
C ASP A 250 0.33 11.83 0.66
N PHE A 251 0.11 11.37 -0.58
CA PHE A 251 -0.22 12.20 -1.73
C PHE A 251 -1.29 11.51 -2.58
N TYR A 252 -2.43 12.18 -2.74
CA TYR A 252 -3.58 11.60 -3.42
C TYR A 252 -4.42 12.64 -4.13
N CYS A 253 -5.29 12.19 -5.02
CA CYS A 253 -6.39 12.99 -5.51
C CYS A 253 -7.65 12.14 -5.43
N MET A 254 -8.78 12.81 -5.46
CA MET A 254 -10.07 12.17 -5.72
C MET A 254 -10.33 12.23 -7.24
N TYR A 255 -11.54 11.91 -7.69
CA TYR A 255 -12.00 12.08 -9.07
C TYR A 255 -12.16 13.58 -9.47
N THR A 256 -11.20 14.42 -9.07
CA THR A 256 -11.17 15.88 -9.24
C THR A 256 -9.78 16.29 -9.73
N ALA A 257 -9.64 17.51 -10.23
CA ALA A 257 -8.34 18.06 -10.61
C ALA A 257 -7.41 18.36 -9.42
N TYR A 258 -7.95 18.44 -8.20
CA TYR A 258 -7.21 18.81 -7.00
C TYR A 258 -6.44 17.64 -6.40
N HIS A 259 -5.21 17.94 -6.00
CA HIS A 259 -4.34 17.00 -5.32
C HIS A 259 -4.15 17.42 -3.87
N TYR A 260 -4.14 16.44 -2.99
CA TYR A 260 -4.00 16.57 -1.55
C TYR A 260 -2.66 16.00 -1.12
N VAL A 261 -1.95 16.75 -0.29
CA VAL A 261 -0.78 16.27 0.45
C VAL A 261 -1.17 16.22 1.92
N ILE A 262 -0.97 15.05 2.55
CA ILE A 262 -1.13 14.91 3.99
C ILE A 262 0.22 15.19 4.63
N LEU A 263 0.25 16.16 5.55
CA LEU A 263 1.40 16.45 6.40
C LEU A 263 1.04 16.11 7.85
N VAL A 264 2.00 15.58 8.60
CA VAL A 264 1.85 15.36 10.04
C VAL A 264 2.80 16.28 10.77
N ILE A 265 2.26 17.06 11.70
CA ILE A 265 3.02 17.88 12.64
C ILE A 265 2.93 17.20 14.00
N ALA A 266 4.07 16.83 14.56
CA ALA A 266 4.14 16.14 15.84
C ALA A 266 5.13 16.83 16.79
N PRO A 267 4.74 17.14 18.04
CA PRO A 267 5.67 17.65 19.04
C PRO A 267 6.84 16.68 19.27
N VAL A 268 8.06 17.20 19.36
CA VAL A 268 9.28 16.38 19.49
C VAL A 268 9.18 15.49 20.74
N GLY A 269 9.35 14.18 20.55
CA GLY A 269 9.30 13.17 21.60
C GLY A 269 7.89 12.72 22.00
N SER A 270 6.83 13.26 21.36
CA SER A 270 5.46 12.80 21.57
C SER A 270 5.23 11.37 21.03
N PRO A 271 4.16 10.67 21.47
CA PRO A 271 3.77 9.40 20.87
C PRO A 271 3.52 9.48 19.35
N GLY A 272 2.96 10.60 18.87
CA GLY A 272 2.76 10.85 17.44
C GLY A 272 4.08 10.99 16.69
N ASP A 273 5.05 11.67 17.28
CA ASP A 273 6.40 11.83 16.72
C ASP A 273 7.12 10.47 16.61
N GLU A 274 7.10 9.67 17.66
CA GLU A 274 7.68 8.31 17.66
C GLU A 274 6.99 7.38 16.65
N PHE A 275 5.67 7.50 16.49
CA PHE A 275 4.95 6.80 15.43
C PHE A 275 5.46 7.19 14.03
N CYS A 276 5.58 8.49 13.79
CA CYS A 276 5.95 9.06 12.49
C CYS A 276 7.41 8.79 12.13
N LYS A 277 8.37 8.97 13.05
CA LYS A 277 9.80 8.71 12.83
C LYS A 277 10.07 7.33 12.26
N GLN A 278 9.35 6.32 12.73
CA GLN A 278 9.52 4.94 12.30
C GLN A 278 8.94 4.67 10.90
N ARG A 279 7.93 5.43 10.47
CA ARG A 279 7.07 5.07 9.32
C ARG A 279 7.11 6.06 8.15
N LEU A 280 7.31 7.35 8.43
CA LEU A 280 7.15 8.43 7.46
C LEU A 280 8.49 9.09 7.09
N PRO A 281 8.62 9.64 5.87
CA PRO A 281 9.69 10.59 5.55
C PRO A 281 9.54 11.87 6.38
N GLN A 282 10.59 12.27 7.08
CA GLN A 282 10.66 13.56 7.76
C GLN A 282 11.04 14.65 6.76
N LEU A 283 10.38 15.79 6.84
CA LEU A 283 10.66 16.98 6.04
C LEU A 283 11.47 17.99 6.85
N ASN A 284 12.35 18.72 6.18
CA ASN A 284 13.02 19.86 6.79
C ASN A 284 12.01 21.01 6.93
N ILE A 285 11.76 21.48 8.16
CA ILE A 285 10.76 22.52 8.43
C ILE A 285 11.12 23.86 7.80
N LYS A 286 12.40 24.14 7.54
CA LYS A 286 12.84 25.40 6.91
C LYS A 286 12.80 25.34 5.39
N ASP A 287 13.03 24.16 4.84
CA ASP A 287 13.23 23.96 3.40
C ASP A 287 12.50 22.70 2.93
N ASN A 288 11.28 22.89 2.45
CA ASN A 288 10.52 21.90 1.71
C ASN A 288 9.46 22.59 0.84
N LYS A 289 8.88 21.85 -0.11
CA LYS A 289 7.92 22.41 -1.09
C LYS A 289 6.47 22.49 -0.61
N PHE A 290 6.18 22.16 0.65
CA PHE A 290 4.82 22.01 1.15
C PHE A 290 4.46 22.96 2.27
N LEU A 291 5.20 22.95 3.38
CA LEU A 291 4.90 23.74 4.56
C LEU A 291 6.19 24.11 5.27
N THR A 292 6.55 25.39 5.28
CA THR A 292 7.80 25.87 5.88
C THR A 292 7.56 26.82 7.05
N CYS A 293 8.54 26.84 7.94
CA CYS A 293 8.63 27.61 9.16
C CYS A 293 10.08 28.07 9.28
N ASP A 294 10.31 29.37 9.08
CA ASP A 294 11.64 29.99 9.19
C ASP A 294 11.56 31.30 9.96
N GLU A 295 12.70 31.86 10.32
CA GLU A 295 12.82 33.10 11.07
C GLU A 295 13.33 34.21 10.15
N GLU A 296 12.52 35.24 9.93
CA GLU A 296 12.88 36.45 9.17
C GLU A 296 12.89 37.63 10.17
N ASP A 297 14.04 38.30 10.34
CA ASP A 297 14.20 39.47 11.22
C ASP A 297 13.72 39.25 12.68
N GLY A 298 13.92 38.04 13.22
CA GLY A 298 13.49 37.66 14.57
C GLY A 298 12.00 37.31 14.70
N VAL A 299 11.29 37.22 13.58
CA VAL A 299 9.86 36.88 13.51
C VAL A 299 9.70 35.57 12.76
N MET A 300 8.91 34.65 13.31
CA MET A 300 8.58 33.40 12.62
C MET A 300 7.66 33.66 11.43
N VAL A 301 8.06 33.16 10.27
CA VAL A 301 7.32 33.26 9.01
C VAL A 301 6.99 31.87 8.50
N TYR A 302 5.75 31.72 8.05
CA TYR A 302 5.17 30.44 7.67
C TYR A 302 4.69 30.49 6.23
N HIS A 303 4.99 29.45 5.47
CA HIS A 303 4.50 29.34 4.10
C HIS A 303 3.90 27.97 3.81
N HIS A 304 2.89 27.93 2.95
CA HIS A 304 2.31 26.68 2.45
C HIS A 304 2.33 26.64 0.91
N ALA A 305 2.31 25.43 0.36
CA ALA A 305 2.12 25.22 -1.06
C ALA A 305 0.73 25.65 -1.51
N GLN A 306 0.67 26.43 -2.58
CA GLN A 306 -0.57 26.83 -3.24
C GLN A 306 -1.09 25.77 -4.21
N ASP A 307 -0.17 25.01 -4.82
CA ASP A 307 -0.47 24.09 -5.93
C ASP A 307 -1.23 22.82 -5.49
N VAL A 308 -1.22 22.54 -4.20
CA VAL A 308 -1.85 21.36 -3.58
C VAL A 308 -2.67 21.78 -2.37
N ILE A 309 -3.69 21.01 -2.05
CA ILE A 309 -4.45 21.15 -0.82
C ILE A 309 -3.68 20.44 0.30
N LEU A 310 -3.37 21.13 1.39
CA LEU A 310 -2.68 20.55 2.52
C LEU A 310 -3.70 20.12 3.58
N GLU A 311 -3.69 18.82 3.87
CA GLU A 311 -4.36 18.23 5.01
C GLU A 311 -3.31 18.04 6.12
N VAL A 312 -3.40 18.85 7.17
CA VAL A 312 -2.41 18.87 8.24
C VAL A 312 -2.95 18.14 9.46
N ILE A 313 -2.26 17.09 9.89
CA ILE A 313 -2.60 16.32 11.08
C ILE A 313 -1.69 16.79 12.21
N TYR A 314 -2.26 17.35 13.27
CA TYR A 314 -1.52 17.62 14.51
C TYR A 314 -1.79 16.52 15.54
N THR A 315 -0.75 15.91 16.10
CA THR A 315 -0.89 14.64 16.85
C THR A 315 -1.31 14.78 18.30
N ASP A 316 -1.24 15.99 18.88
CA ASP A 316 -1.50 16.23 20.29
C ASP A 316 -2.83 16.97 20.50
N PRO A 317 -3.42 16.90 21.72
CA PRO A 317 -4.60 17.70 22.06
C PRO A 317 -4.37 19.20 21.87
N VAL A 318 -5.41 19.91 21.43
CA VAL A 318 -5.37 21.37 21.22
C VAL A 318 -6.47 22.02 22.03
N ASP A 319 -6.08 22.86 23.00
CA ASP A 319 -7.01 23.70 23.75
C ASP A 319 -7.61 24.77 22.84
N LEU A 320 -8.94 24.84 22.79
CA LEU A 320 -9.67 25.86 22.03
C LEU A 320 -9.40 27.29 22.52
N SER A 321 -8.86 27.46 23.73
CA SER A 321 -8.45 28.77 24.27
C SER A 321 -7.25 29.37 23.54
N LEU A 322 -6.46 28.55 22.84
CA LEU A 322 -5.30 28.99 22.07
C LEU A 322 -5.66 29.66 20.73
N GLY A 323 -6.94 29.64 20.38
CA GLY A 323 -7.46 30.17 19.14
C GLY A 323 -8.84 30.77 19.28
N THR A 324 -9.53 30.92 18.17
CA THR A 324 -10.88 31.49 18.14
C THR A 324 -11.82 30.59 17.36
N VAL A 325 -13.04 30.39 17.87
CA VAL A 325 -14.11 29.72 17.14
C VAL A 325 -15.10 30.77 16.70
N ALA A 326 -15.28 30.93 15.38
CA ALA A 326 -16.22 31.87 14.80
C ALA A 326 -16.98 31.23 13.64
N GLU A 327 -18.14 31.81 13.32
CA GLU A 327 -18.89 31.42 12.13
C GLU A 327 -18.30 32.11 10.88
N ILE A 328 -18.11 31.36 9.80
CA ILE A 328 -17.62 31.88 8.52
C ILE A 328 -18.77 32.48 7.72
N THR A 329 -18.48 33.49 6.90
CA THR A 329 -19.51 34.22 6.14
C THR A 329 -19.89 33.55 4.82
N GLY A 330 -19.09 32.60 4.32
CA GLY A 330 -19.33 31.93 3.06
C GLY A 330 -20.35 30.78 3.13
N HIS A 331 -20.49 30.07 2.02
CA HIS A 331 -21.44 28.98 1.86
C HIS A 331 -20.92 27.67 2.47
N GLN A 332 -21.85 26.92 3.08
CA GLN A 332 -21.61 25.52 3.41
C GLN A 332 -21.81 24.66 2.16
N LEU A 333 -20.74 24.07 1.66
CA LEU A 333 -20.79 23.18 0.50
C LEU A 333 -21.24 21.78 0.96
N MET A 334 -22.56 21.55 1.00
CA MET A 334 -23.18 20.34 1.60
C MET A 334 -22.90 19.01 0.87
N SER A 335 -22.09 18.96 -0.19
CA SER A 335 -21.95 17.76 -1.04
C SER A 335 -20.54 17.16 -1.16
N LEU A 336 -19.56 17.59 -0.36
CA LEU A 336 -18.13 17.25 -0.59
C LEU A 336 -17.38 16.81 0.68
N SER A 337 -17.98 15.94 1.50
CA SER A 337 -17.20 15.31 2.57
C SER A 337 -16.06 14.49 1.96
N THR A 338 -14.83 14.76 2.39
CA THR A 338 -13.63 13.99 2.04
C THR A 338 -13.45 12.76 2.93
N ALA A 339 -14.37 12.53 3.88
CA ALA A 339 -14.30 11.42 4.81
C ALA A 339 -14.34 10.08 4.07
N ASN A 340 -13.33 9.25 4.28
CA ASN A 340 -13.11 7.96 3.60
C ASN A 340 -13.14 8.07 2.06
N ALA A 341 -12.87 9.26 1.51
CA ALA A 341 -12.87 9.46 0.08
C ALA A 341 -11.75 8.64 -0.58
N LYS A 342 -12.15 7.83 -1.57
CA LYS A 342 -11.23 6.94 -2.26
C LYS A 342 -10.32 7.73 -3.19
N LYS A 343 -9.04 7.42 -3.15
CA LYS A 343 -8.05 7.87 -4.14
C LYS A 343 -8.46 7.41 -5.53
N ASP A 344 -8.35 8.29 -6.53
CA ASP A 344 -8.60 7.94 -7.93
C ASP A 344 -7.51 6.97 -8.43
N PRO A 345 -7.86 5.70 -8.75
CA PRO A 345 -6.88 4.70 -9.18
C PRO A 345 -6.31 4.97 -10.59
N SER A 346 -6.92 5.87 -11.36
CA SER A 346 -6.52 6.18 -12.74
C SER A 346 -5.54 7.36 -12.86
N CYS A 347 -5.36 8.13 -11.77
CA CYS A 347 -4.53 9.33 -11.80
C CYS A 347 -3.05 9.01 -12.01
N LYS A 348 -2.43 9.60 -13.05
CA LYS A 348 -1.00 9.39 -13.36
C LYS A 348 -0.06 10.23 -12.47
N THR A 349 -0.61 11.26 -11.83
CA THR A 349 0.13 12.22 -11.03
C THR A 349 0.35 11.73 -9.60
N CYS A 350 -0.67 11.20 -8.92
CA CYS A 350 -0.54 10.78 -7.51
C CYS A 350 -0.41 9.28 -7.30
N ASN A 351 -0.69 8.43 -8.30
CA ASN A 351 -0.44 7.00 -8.16
C ASN A 351 1.03 6.69 -8.41
N ILE A 352 1.58 5.79 -7.60
CA ILE A 352 2.89 5.20 -7.86
C ILE A 352 2.74 4.40 -9.15
N SER A 353 3.21 5.00 -10.25
CA SER A 353 3.24 4.36 -11.56
C SER A 353 4.31 3.29 -11.53
N VAL A 354 3.96 2.12 -12.05
CA VAL A 354 4.94 1.07 -12.31
C VAL A 354 6.09 1.62 -13.12
N GLY A 355 7.31 1.30 -12.68
CA GLY A 355 8.47 1.37 -13.55
C GLY A 355 8.16 0.71 -14.88
N ARG A 356 8.53 1.41 -15.94
CA ARG A 356 8.80 0.80 -17.25
C ARG A 356 9.92 -0.23 -17.13
#